data_AF-A0A933X2H0-F1
#
_entry.id   AF-A0A933X2H0-F1
#
_cell.length_a   1.000
_cell.length_b   1.000
_cell.length_c   1.000
_cell.angle_alpha   90.00
_cell.angle_beta   90.00
_cell.angle_gamma   90.00
#
_symmetry.space_group_name_H-M   'P 1'
#
loop_
_entity.id
_entity.type
_entity.pdbx_description
1 polymer ?
#
loop_
_entity_poly.entity_id
_entity_poly.type
_entity_poly.pdbx_seq_one_letter_code
_entity_poly.pdbx_strand_id
1 'polypeptide(L)'
;MELKKHSFALAMSVTFGIMYIICAVFTALSPELALKLLGWVVHIVNVDKFAGGVAVTWGGVAMGLLEIVVYGYVAAYLFASLYNRFSAPKV
;
A
#
# COMPACT_ATOMS: atom_id res chain seq x y z
N MET A 1 -17.97 -13.71 13.97
CA MET A 1 -18.43 -12.64 13.07
C MET A 1 -17.85 -12.93 11.69
N GLU A 2 -18.63 -12.84 10.62
CA GLU A 2 -18.13 -13.08 9.26
C GLU A 2 -17.87 -11.74 8.55
N LEU A 3 -16.66 -11.56 8.03
CA LEU A 3 -16.30 -10.38 7.25
C LEU A 3 -16.89 -10.47 5.84
N LYS A 4 -17.60 -9.42 5.41
CA LYS A 4 -18.03 -9.24 4.03
C LYS A 4 -16.81 -8.92 3.16
N LYS A 5 -16.19 -9.96 2.59
CA LYS A 5 -14.90 -9.92 1.88
C LYS A 5 -14.78 -8.75 0.89
N HIS A 6 -15.75 -8.59 -0.01
CA HIS A 6 -15.70 -7.53 -1.02
C HIS A 6 -15.83 -6.13 -0.42
N SER A 7 -16.79 -5.91 0.49
CA SER A 7 -16.97 -4.60 1.14
C SER A 7 -15.74 -4.21 1.97
N PHE A 8 -15.16 -5.19 2.69
CA PHE A 8 -13.93 -4.99 3.45
C PHE A 8 -12.74 -4.66 2.52
N ALA A 9 -12.58 -5.42 1.44
CA ALA A 9 -11.52 -5.19 0.47
C ALA A 9 -11.63 -3.81 -0.22
N LEU A 10 -12.84 -3.40 -0.57
CA LEU A 10 -13.09 -2.11 -1.22
C LEU A 10 -12.81 -0.94 -0.26
N ALA A 11 -13.24 -1.05 1.00
CA ALA A 11 -12.90 -0.07 2.03
C ALA A 11 -11.39 0.06 2.22
N MET A 12 -10.67 -1.06 2.35
CA MET A 12 -9.20 -1.08 2.47
C MET A 12 -8.51 -0.47 1.25
N SER A 13 -9.02 -0.74 0.05
CA SER A 13 -8.46 -0.18 -1.20
C SER A 13 -8.58 1.33 -1.25
N VAL A 14 -9.74 1.88 -0.85
CA VAL A 14 -9.95 3.33 -0.78
C VAL A 14 -9.05 3.96 0.28
N THR A 15 -8.94 3.35 1.46
CA THR A 15 -8.03 3.83 2.52
C THR A 15 -6.59 3.86 2.05
N PHE A 16 -6.13 2.81 1.37
CA PHE A 16 -4.77 2.72 0.84
C PHE A 16 -4.54 3.71 -0.31
N GLY A 17 -5.53 3.94 -1.16
CA GLY A 17 -5.48 4.96 -2.20
C GLY A 17 -5.32 6.37 -1.61
N ILE A 18 -6.09 6.71 -0.58
CA ILE A 18 -5.96 8.01 0.12
C ILE A 18 -4.57 8.14 0.75
N MET A 19 -4.12 7.10 1.47
CA MET A 19 -2.79 7.10 2.09
C MET A 19 -1.68 7.26 1.05
N TYR A 20 -1.81 6.60 -0.10
CA TYR A 20 -0.85 6.72 -1.19
C TYR A 20 -0.74 8.16 -1.72
N ILE A 21 -1.85 8.88 -1.88
CA ILE A 21 -1.80 10.29 -2.29
C ILE A 21 -1.03 11.13 -1.27
N ILE A 22 -1.23 10.88 0.03
CA ILE A 22 -0.46 11.54 1.10
C ILE A 22 1.03 11.19 0.96
N CYS A 23 1.37 9.93 0.71
CA CYS A 23 2.75 9.49 0.49
C CYS A 23 3.38 10.12 -0.76
N ALA A 24 2.62 10.28 -1.85
CA ALA A 24 3.10 10.91 -3.07
C ALA A 24 3.44 12.40 -2.85
N VAL A 25 2.57 13.12 -2.14
CA VAL A 25 2.84 14.52 -1.73
C VAL A 25 4.07 14.59 -0.82
N PHE A 26 4.17 13.71 0.18
CA PHE A 26 5.31 13.67 1.07
C PHE A 26 6.63 13.40 0.32
N THR A 27 6.62 12.47 -0.64
CA THR A 27 7.80 12.15 -1.47
C THR A 27 8.20 13.33 -2.35
N ALA A 28 7.25 14.10 -2.86
CA ALA A 28 7.52 15.32 -3.63
C ALA A 28 8.17 16.42 -2.78
N LEU A 29 7.85 16.49 -1.49
CA LEU A 29 8.40 17.48 -0.56
C LEU A 29 9.75 17.06 0.06
N SER A 30 9.97 15.75 0.26
CA SER A 30 11.16 15.24 0.97
C SER A 30 11.55 13.84 0.46
N PRO A 31 12.12 13.73 -0.75
CA PRO A 31 12.42 12.46 -1.38
C PRO A 31 13.47 11.63 -0.61
N GLU A 32 14.49 12.24 -0.01
CA GLU A 32 15.52 11.49 0.73
C GLU A 32 14.95 10.82 1.97
N LEU A 33 14.08 11.52 2.70
CA LEU A 33 13.43 10.98 3.89
C LEU A 33 12.43 9.87 3.52
N ALA A 34 11.65 10.07 2.45
CA ALA A 34 10.72 9.08 1.94
C ALA A 34 11.45 7.78 1.55
N LEU A 35 12.56 7.88 0.82
CA LEU A 35 13.40 6.74 0.46
C LEU A 35 13.98 6.03 1.68
N LYS A 36 14.48 6.77 2.67
CA LYS A 36 15.04 6.19 3.90
C LYS A 36 13.99 5.41 4.71
N LEU A 37 12.80 5.99 4.87
CA LEU A 37 11.67 5.33 5.55
C LEU A 37 11.22 4.07 4.80
N LEU A 38 11.08 4.17 3.47
CA LEU A 38 10.73 3.02 2.64
C LEU A 38 11.80 1.93 2.75
N GLY A 39 13.08 2.30 2.69
CA GLY A 39 14.21 1.38 2.81
C GLY A 39 14.18 0.53 4.08
N TRP A 40 13.73 1.10 5.21
CA TRP A 40 13.53 0.33 6.45
C TRP A 40 12.42 -0.72 6.34
N VAL A 41 11.33 -0.41 5.64
CA VAL A 41 10.19 -1.33 5.46
C VAL A 41 10.55 -2.44 4.47
N VAL A 42 11.22 -2.11 3.37
CA VAL A 42 11.54 -3.06 2.29
C VAL A 42 12.97 -3.63 2.36
N HIS A 43 13.68 -3.41 3.48
CA HIS A 43 15.04 -3.88 3.73
C HIS A 43 16.07 -3.42 2.67
N ILE A 44 15.86 -2.26 2.04
CA ILE A 44 16.82 -1.63 1.12
C ILE A 44 17.73 -0.71 1.94
N VAL A 45 18.98 -1.14 2.13
CA VAL A 45 19.95 -0.47 3.01
C VAL A 45 20.76 0.64 2.32
N ASN A 46 20.77 0.70 0.99
CA ASN A 46 21.51 1.70 0.21
C ASN A 46 20.58 2.43 -0.75
N VAL A 47 19.77 3.33 -0.18
CA VAL A 47 18.82 4.15 -0.93
C VAL A 47 19.46 5.34 -1.64
N ASP A 48 20.69 5.72 -1.24
CA ASP A 48 21.44 6.83 -1.80
C ASP A 48 21.75 6.62 -3.30
N LYS A 49 21.87 5.36 -3.74
CA LYS A 49 22.00 5.00 -5.15
C LYS A 49 20.82 5.48 -6.01
N PHE A 50 19.66 5.70 -5.40
CA PHE A 50 18.41 6.02 -6.09
C PHE A 50 18.00 7.49 -5.91
N ALA A 51 18.46 8.17 -4.86
CA ALA A 51 18.04 9.53 -4.50
C ALA A 51 18.29 10.58 -5.60
N GLY A 52 19.41 10.49 -6.32
CA GLY A 52 19.79 11.48 -7.35
C GLY A 52 18.95 11.50 -8.62
N GLY A 53 17.99 10.57 -8.78
CA GLY A 53 17.14 10.45 -9.97
C GLY A 53 15.66 10.35 -9.69
N VAL A 54 15.21 10.54 -8.44
CA VAL A 54 13.79 10.43 -8.10
C VAL A 54 13.04 11.67 -8.56
N ALA A 55 12.23 11.52 -9.60
CA ALA A 55 11.28 12.52 -10.05
C ALA A 55 9.86 12.01 -9.84
N VAL A 56 9.04 12.78 -9.12
CA VAL A 56 7.60 12.51 -9.02
C VAL A 56 6.96 12.89 -10.36
N THR A 57 6.54 11.89 -11.12
CA THR A 57 5.86 12.08 -12.41
C THR A 57 4.39 11.74 -12.30
N TRP A 58 3.55 12.42 -13.08
CA TRP A 58 2.10 12.12 -13.12
C TRP A 58 1.83 10.66 -13.53
N GLY A 59 2.59 10.13 -14.49
CA GLY A 59 2.49 8.72 -14.89
C GLY A 59 2.87 7.76 -13.77
N GLY A 60 3.95 8.05 -13.04
CA GLY A 60 4.36 7.26 -11.88
C GLY A 60 3.32 7.28 -10.75
N VAL A 61 2.74 8.45 -10.48
CA VAL A 61 1.68 8.60 -9.45
C VAL A 61 0.43 7.83 -9.84
N ALA A 62 -0.02 7.92 -11.09
CA ALA A 62 -1.20 7.21 -11.57
C ALA A 62 -1.01 5.68 -11.52
N MET A 63 0.14 5.19 -11.97
CA MET A 63 0.46 3.76 -11.94
C MET A 63 0.60 3.24 -10.50
N GLY A 64 1.28 3.97 -9.63
CA GLY A 64 1.41 3.57 -8.22
C GLY A 64 0.08 3.61 -7.47
N LEU A 65 -0.83 4.55 -7.79
CA LEU A 65 -2.18 4.57 -7.24
C LEU A 65 -3.00 3.35 -7.69
N LEU A 66 -2.89 2.96 -8.95
CA LEU A 66 -3.55 1.75 -9.44
C LEU A 66 -3.00 0.51 -8.72
N GLU A 67 -1.68 0.41 -8.62
CA GLU A 67 -0.99 -0.70 -7.97
C GLU A 67 -1.41 -0.84 -6.50
N ILE A 68 -1.38 0.25 -5.72
CA ILE A 68 -1.70 0.19 -4.28
C ILE A 68 -3.18 -0.14 -4.02
N VAL A 69 -4.10 0.32 -4.88
CA VAL A 69 -5.53 0.00 -4.80
C VAL A 69 -5.74 -1.48 -5.07
N VAL A 70 -5.10 -2.03 -6.12
CA VAL A 70 -5.18 -3.46 -6.45
C VAL A 70 -4.57 -4.32 -5.35
N TYR A 71 -3.38 -3.98 -4.86
CA TYR A 71 -2.74 -4.71 -3.75
C TYR A 71 -3.57 -4.65 -2.47
N GLY A 72 -4.07 -3.47 -2.11
CA GLY A 72 -4.96 -3.28 -0.95
C GLY A 72 -6.20 -4.17 -1.06
N TYR A 73 -6.84 -4.22 -2.24
CA TYR A 73 -7.99 -5.07 -2.48
C TYR A 73 -7.67 -6.55 -2.29
N VAL A 74 -6.63 -7.03 -2.98
CA VAL A 74 -6.25 -8.45 -2.99
C VAL A 74 -5.84 -8.90 -1.59
N ALA A 75 -4.97 -8.14 -0.91
CA ALA A 75 -4.52 -8.45 0.44
C ALA A 75 -5.68 -8.50 1.43
N ALA A 76 -6.59 -7.52 1.38
CA ALA A 76 -7.75 -7.46 2.27
C ALA A 76 -8.76 -8.57 1.98
N TYR A 77 -8.97 -8.94 0.72
CA TYR A 77 -9.84 -10.05 0.35
C TYR A 77 -9.28 -11.39 0.86
N LEU A 78 -7.97 -11.60 0.69
CA LEU A 78 -7.26 -12.77 1.20
C LEU A 78 -7.34 -12.83 2.73
N PHE A 79 -7.07 -11.72 3.42
CA PHE A 79 -7.20 -11.62 4.86
C PHE A 79 -8.61 -11.96 5.34
N ALA A 80 -9.65 -11.35 4.76
CA ALA A 80 -11.04 -11.61 5.12
C ALA A 80 -11.41 -13.09 4.89
N SER A 81 -10.90 -13.71 3.82
CA SER A 81 -11.11 -15.12 3.53
C SER A 81 -10.47 -16.03 4.57
N LEU A 82 -9.23 -15.74 4.96
CA LEU A 82 -8.51 -16.50 6.00
C LEU A 82 -9.14 -16.30 7.37
N TYR A 83 -9.52 -15.06 7.72
CA TYR A 83 -10.21 -14.74 8.96
C TYR A 83 -11.51 -15.54 9.09
N ASN A 84 -12.37 -15.49 8.07
CA ASN A 84 -13.62 -16.25 8.09
C ASN A 84 -13.38 -17.76 8.22
N ARG A 85 -12.31 -18.29 7.61
CA ARG A 85 -11.94 -19.71 7.71
C ARG A 85 -11.48 -20.11 9.11
N PHE A 86 -10.63 -19.30 9.74
CA PHE A 86 -10.02 -19.65 11.03
C PHE A 86 -10.87 -19.23 12.24
N SER A 87 -11.79 -18.27 12.06
CA SER A 87 -12.70 -17.81 13.11
C SER A 87 -14.10 -18.43 13.03
N ALA A 88 -14.36 -19.31 12.05
CA ALA A 88 -15.57 -20.12 12.05
C ALA A 88 -15.58 -21.06 13.28
N PRO A 89 -16.72 -21.23 13.96
CA PRO A 89 -16.81 -22.16 15.08
C PRO A 89 -16.41 -23.56 14.61
N LYS A 90 -15.48 -24.19 15.33
CA LYS A 90 -15.16 -25.61 15.14
C LYS A 90 -16.33 -26.40 15.72
N VAL A 91 -17.03 -27.14 14.85
CA VAL A 91 -18.09 -28.08 15.23
C VAL A 91 -17.50 -29.17 16.13
#